data_AF-A0A024GEU9-F1
#
_entry.id   AF-A0A024GEU9-F1
#
_cell.length_a   1.000
_cell.length_b   1.000
_cell.length_c   1.000
_cell.angle_alpha   90.00
_cell.angle_beta   90.00
_cell.angle_gamma   90.00
#
_symmetry.space_group_name_H-M   'P 1'
#
loop_
_entity.id
_entity.type
_entity.pdbx_description
1 polymer ?
#
loop_
_entity_poly.entity_id
_entity_poly.type
_entity_poly.pdbx_seq_one_letter_code
_entity_poly.pdbx_strand_id
1 'polypeptide(L)'
;MPNKDRVWTIELGKRIGPFCIGSSIIEALHVLENRVPIHPLEITYDGMDPYKNDTVIDSPEEGFQCYHLSYEGGSVKFPIPIEHQDFYKDQNDLPLAFPNGSTPIACGLTVFSGSNQYAPCVPKPIKCDYGEIVNVHIYPSAATLLFCDKKASLELGWTPQQVISSIGQPISVFRKAEDPNPGSVVMRERVNEYFHNYPHLGCDVMYNSLHKVSKIILRTNVLGHPEFGTYHKSNFRIYIHTVPGTATADVLCESITPETTWEQIQKSLSISSKLRPVIHDSGLGLHPFGSSYCYAPVPDCIFEVLKNGYLASVTIVQT
;
A
#
# COMPACT_ATOMS: atom_id res chain seq x y z
N MET A 1 -32.17 -33.47 -17.78
CA MET A 1 -30.90 -34.14 -17.43
C MET A 1 -30.04 -33.12 -16.72
N PRO A 2 -29.48 -33.41 -15.54
CA PRO A 2 -28.69 -32.42 -14.80
C PRO A 2 -27.36 -32.17 -15.54
N ASN A 3 -27.04 -30.89 -15.68
CA ASN A 3 -25.92 -30.34 -16.44
C ASN A 3 -24.58 -30.74 -15.78
N LYS A 4 -24.09 -31.94 -16.08
CA LYS A 4 -22.70 -32.31 -15.83
C LYS A 4 -21.83 -31.50 -16.79
N ASP A 5 -20.71 -30.99 -16.29
CA ASP A 5 -19.58 -30.39 -17.06
C ASP A 5 -19.48 -28.87 -17.08
N ARG A 6 -19.47 -28.23 -15.91
CA ARG A 6 -19.09 -26.81 -15.75
C ARG A 6 -17.79 -26.57 -14.96
N VAL A 7 -16.87 -27.53 -14.91
CA VAL A 7 -15.57 -27.33 -14.25
C VAL A 7 -14.44 -27.84 -15.14
N TRP A 8 -13.57 -26.95 -15.56
CA TRP A 8 -12.31 -27.31 -16.22
C TRP A 8 -11.24 -27.62 -15.18
N THR A 9 -10.69 -28.83 -15.25
CA THR A 9 -9.56 -29.23 -14.41
C THR A 9 -8.30 -28.45 -14.81
N ILE A 10 -7.66 -27.78 -13.85
CA ILE A 10 -6.38 -27.10 -14.06
C ILE A 10 -5.25 -28.06 -13.70
N GLU A 11 -4.39 -28.36 -14.66
CA GLU A 11 -3.10 -29.04 -14.47
C GLU A 11 -1.99 -28.03 -14.72
N LEU A 12 -1.35 -27.56 -13.64
CA LEU A 12 -0.32 -26.54 -13.68
C LEU A 12 0.80 -26.91 -14.66
N GLY A 13 1.14 -25.97 -15.56
CA GLY A 13 2.17 -26.16 -16.58
C GLY A 13 1.80 -27.16 -17.68
N LYS A 14 0.54 -27.61 -17.77
CA LYS A 14 0.09 -28.56 -18.78
C LYS A 14 -1.17 -28.12 -19.51
N ARG A 15 -2.29 -27.94 -18.81
CA ARG A 15 -3.60 -27.68 -19.42
C ARG A 15 -4.63 -27.07 -18.47
N ILE A 16 -5.64 -26.41 -19.04
CA ILE A 16 -6.86 -25.95 -18.37
C ILE A 16 -8.04 -26.54 -19.14
N GLY A 17 -8.69 -27.55 -18.56
CA GLY A 17 -9.77 -28.28 -19.22
C GLY A 17 -9.31 -28.82 -20.59
N PRO A 18 -9.95 -28.43 -21.71
CA PRO A 18 -9.57 -28.84 -23.05
C PRO A 18 -8.36 -28.08 -23.63
N PHE A 19 -7.91 -26.99 -23.01
CA PHE A 19 -6.81 -26.16 -23.54
C PHE A 19 -5.46 -26.63 -23.00
N CYS A 20 -4.54 -27.01 -23.89
CA CYS A 20 -3.18 -27.41 -23.50
C CYS A 20 -2.18 -26.27 -23.77
N ILE A 21 -1.13 -26.19 -22.96
CA ILE A 21 0.02 -25.33 -23.26
C ILE A 21 0.66 -25.81 -24.56
N GLY A 22 0.83 -24.90 -25.51
CA GLY A 22 1.33 -25.21 -26.86
C GLY A 22 0.24 -25.56 -27.88
N SER A 23 -1.03 -25.59 -27.50
CA SER A 23 -2.14 -25.70 -28.45
C SER A 23 -2.14 -24.51 -29.42
N SER A 24 -2.47 -24.79 -30.68
CA SER A 24 -2.67 -23.76 -31.69
C SER A 24 -3.96 -22.98 -31.42
N ILE A 25 -4.03 -21.75 -31.94
CA ILE A 25 -5.23 -20.92 -31.84
C ILE A 25 -6.45 -21.61 -32.47
N ILE A 26 -6.25 -22.37 -33.54
CA ILE A 26 -7.32 -23.11 -34.24
C ILE A 26 -7.89 -24.21 -33.34
N GLU A 27 -7.05 -24.92 -32.61
CA GLU A 27 -7.50 -25.93 -31.63
C GLU A 27 -8.32 -25.28 -30.50
N ALA A 28 -7.87 -24.13 -30.01
CA ALA A 28 -8.59 -23.38 -28.99
C ALA A 28 -9.96 -22.89 -29.50
N LEU A 29 -10.02 -22.32 -30.70
CA LEU A 29 -11.28 -21.87 -31.31
C LEU A 29 -12.23 -23.03 -31.59
N HIS A 30 -11.72 -24.16 -32.09
CA HIS A 30 -12.53 -25.35 -32.34
C HIS A 30 -13.18 -25.89 -31.05
N VAL A 31 -12.46 -25.85 -29.94
CA VAL A 31 -12.99 -26.23 -28.62
C VAL A 31 -14.11 -25.28 -28.19
N LEU A 32 -13.95 -23.97 -28.41
CA LEU A 32 -14.91 -22.94 -28.01
C LEU A 32 -16.16 -22.94 -28.90
N GLU A 33 -16.02 -23.08 -30.22
CA GLU A 33 -17.13 -23.11 -31.19
C GLU A 33 -18.09 -24.30 -30.97
N ASN A 34 -17.56 -25.43 -30.49
CA ASN A 34 -18.35 -26.64 -30.26
C ASN A 34 -18.99 -26.69 -28.88
N ARG A 35 -18.90 -25.62 -28.07
CA ARG A 35 -19.56 -25.56 -26.77
C ARG A 35 -21.04 -25.20 -26.90
N VAL A 36 -21.83 -25.73 -25.96
CA VAL A 36 -23.24 -25.40 -25.82
C VAL A 36 -23.51 -24.96 -24.38
N PRO A 37 -24.05 -23.75 -24.15
CA PRO A 37 -24.32 -22.71 -25.16
C PRO A 37 -23.02 -22.09 -25.71
N ILE A 38 -23.08 -21.58 -26.94
CA ILE A 38 -21.99 -20.80 -27.54
C ILE A 38 -22.01 -19.41 -26.91
N HIS A 39 -20.89 -19.00 -26.33
CA HIS A 39 -20.74 -17.67 -25.76
C HIS A 39 -19.91 -16.75 -26.68
N PRO A 40 -20.06 -15.42 -26.60
CA PRO A 40 -19.24 -14.48 -27.37
C PRO A 40 -17.76 -14.54 -26.97
N LEU A 41 -16.89 -14.39 -27.96
CA LEU A 41 -15.43 -14.40 -27.80
C LEU A 41 -14.85 -13.09 -28.34
N GLU A 42 -13.85 -12.55 -27.64
CA GLU A 42 -13.04 -11.44 -28.13
C GLU A 42 -11.64 -11.94 -28.47
N ILE A 43 -11.16 -11.67 -29.69
CA ILE A 43 -9.84 -12.08 -30.14
C ILE A 43 -9.03 -10.83 -30.45
N THR A 44 -7.95 -10.62 -29.71
CA THR A 44 -7.03 -9.49 -29.92
C THR A 44 -5.72 -10.00 -30.51
N TYR A 45 -5.31 -9.45 -31.65
CA TYR A 45 -4.06 -9.79 -32.34
C TYR A 45 -3.50 -8.57 -33.11
N ASP A 46 -2.20 -8.62 -33.43
CA ASP A 46 -1.57 -7.64 -34.33
C ASP A 46 -1.87 -8.01 -35.78
N GLY A 47 -2.70 -7.21 -36.45
CA GLY A 47 -3.12 -7.47 -37.83
C GLY A 47 -2.04 -7.28 -38.89
N MET A 48 -0.94 -6.59 -38.56
CA MET A 48 0.18 -6.33 -39.47
C MET A 48 1.34 -7.29 -39.25
N ASP A 49 1.57 -7.69 -38.00
CA ASP A 49 2.61 -8.64 -37.61
C ASP A 49 2.11 -9.62 -36.53
N PRO A 50 1.38 -10.68 -36.94
CA PRO A 50 0.68 -11.59 -36.02
C PRO A 50 1.58 -12.32 -35.01
N TYR A 51 2.89 -12.35 -35.25
CA TYR A 51 3.87 -13.04 -34.40
C TYR A 51 4.61 -12.10 -33.45
N LYS A 52 4.38 -10.79 -33.56
CA LYS A 52 5.04 -9.79 -32.74
C LYS A 52 4.51 -9.75 -31.32
N ASN A 53 3.20 -9.97 -31.17
CA ASN A 53 2.50 -9.95 -29.89
C ASN A 53 1.70 -11.24 -29.72
N ASP A 54 1.49 -11.64 -28.47
CA ASP A 54 0.63 -12.77 -28.16
C ASP A 54 -0.79 -12.53 -28.67
N THR A 55 -1.38 -13.53 -29.33
CA THR A 55 -2.81 -13.49 -29.66
C THR A 55 -3.60 -13.90 -28.43
N VAL A 56 -4.48 -13.01 -27.98
CA VAL A 56 -5.30 -13.21 -26.78
C VAL A 56 -6.71 -13.56 -27.19
N ILE A 57 -7.23 -14.68 -26.69
CA ILE A 57 -8.64 -15.07 -26.78
C ILE A 57 -9.27 -14.85 -25.41
N ASP A 58 -10.17 -13.90 -25.30
CA ASP A 58 -10.95 -13.65 -24.10
C ASP A 58 -12.38 -14.21 -24.25
N SER A 59 -12.85 -14.86 -23.20
CA SER A 59 -14.14 -15.53 -23.15
C SER A 59 -14.77 -15.35 -21.77
N PRO A 60 -15.29 -14.14 -21.48
CA PRO A 60 -15.73 -13.75 -20.14
C PRO A 60 -16.87 -14.64 -19.60
N GLU A 61 -17.69 -15.21 -20.48
CA GLU A 61 -18.83 -16.06 -20.11
C GLU A 61 -18.46 -17.54 -19.86
N GLU A 62 -17.24 -17.97 -20.18
CA GLU A 62 -16.75 -19.36 -19.96
C GLU A 62 -16.26 -19.62 -18.52
N GLY A 63 -16.52 -18.70 -17.59
CA GLY A 63 -16.28 -18.90 -16.15
C GLY A 63 -14.98 -18.29 -15.62
N PHE A 64 -14.25 -17.52 -16.42
CA PHE A 64 -13.13 -16.70 -15.95
C PHE A 64 -13.60 -15.37 -15.35
N GLN A 65 -14.53 -15.40 -14.39
CA GLN A 65 -14.94 -14.15 -13.75
C GLN A 65 -13.77 -13.64 -12.90
N CYS A 66 -13.22 -12.50 -13.31
CA CYS A 66 -12.11 -11.85 -12.62
C CYS A 66 -12.58 -10.50 -12.11
N TYR A 67 -12.01 -10.05 -11.00
CA TYR A 67 -12.15 -8.67 -10.55
C TYR A 67 -10.81 -7.96 -10.56
N HIS A 68 -10.89 -6.64 -10.66
CA HIS A 68 -9.74 -5.75 -10.73
C HIS A 68 -9.73 -4.87 -9.48
N LEU A 69 -8.65 -4.94 -8.70
CA LEU A 69 -8.32 -3.90 -7.73
C LEU A 69 -7.53 -2.83 -8.47
N SER A 70 -8.21 -1.76 -8.87
CA SER A 70 -7.61 -0.64 -9.59
C SER A 70 -7.16 0.45 -8.62
N TYR A 71 -5.93 0.89 -8.81
CA TYR A 71 -5.31 2.00 -8.11
C TYR A 71 -4.77 2.99 -9.13
N GLU A 72 -4.42 4.20 -8.70
CA GLU A 72 -3.70 5.13 -9.56
C GLU A 72 -2.36 4.50 -9.98
N GLY A 73 -2.13 4.41 -11.29
CA GLY A 73 -0.90 3.86 -11.85
C GLY A 73 -0.89 2.35 -12.09
N GLY A 74 -1.91 1.60 -11.63
CA GLY A 74 -1.96 0.17 -11.90
C GLY A 74 -3.18 -0.58 -11.37
N SER A 75 -3.40 -1.78 -11.89
CA SER A 75 -4.49 -2.68 -11.49
C SER A 75 -3.96 -4.08 -11.27
N VAL A 76 -4.46 -4.75 -10.23
CA VAL A 76 -4.20 -6.17 -9.98
C VAL A 76 -5.46 -6.96 -10.27
N LYS A 77 -5.33 -8.02 -11.09
CA LYS A 77 -6.42 -8.90 -11.52
C LYS A 77 -6.42 -10.17 -10.68
N PHE A 78 -7.58 -10.55 -10.18
CA PHE A 78 -7.77 -11.74 -9.37
C PHE A 78 -8.91 -12.59 -9.94
N PRO A 79 -8.76 -13.92 -10.01
CA PRO A 79 -9.84 -14.82 -10.40
C PRO A 79 -10.84 -14.98 -9.24
N ILE A 80 -12.12 -15.11 -9.55
CA ILE A 80 -13.18 -15.49 -8.60
C ILE A 80 -13.48 -16.98 -8.79
N PRO A 81 -13.19 -17.84 -7.80
CA PRO A 81 -13.61 -19.23 -7.77
C PRO A 81 -15.11 -19.34 -7.98
N ILE A 82 -15.53 -20.33 -8.75
CA ILE A 82 -16.94 -20.52 -9.13
C ILE A 82 -17.88 -20.66 -7.93
N GLU A 83 -17.38 -21.22 -6.83
CA GLU A 83 -18.07 -21.35 -5.54
C GLU A 83 -18.46 -20.01 -4.90
N HIS A 84 -17.89 -18.91 -5.39
CA HIS A 84 -18.12 -17.55 -4.90
C HIS A 84 -18.62 -16.59 -5.97
N GLN A 85 -18.74 -17.02 -7.23
CA GLN A 85 -19.17 -16.14 -8.35
C GLN A 85 -20.58 -15.56 -8.13
N ASP A 86 -21.54 -16.38 -7.70
CA ASP A 86 -22.90 -15.91 -7.42
C ASP A 86 -22.96 -14.96 -6.21
N PHE A 87 -21.99 -15.04 -5.31
CA PHE A 87 -21.89 -14.12 -4.17
C PHE A 87 -21.40 -12.72 -4.60
N TYR A 88 -20.55 -12.64 -5.63
CA TYR A 88 -19.92 -11.40 -6.08
C TYR A 88 -20.46 -10.84 -7.40
N LYS A 89 -21.50 -11.44 -8.00
CA LYS A 89 -22.13 -10.94 -9.24
C LYS A 89 -22.79 -9.57 -9.08
N ASP A 90 -23.39 -9.31 -7.92
CA ASP A 90 -24.21 -8.11 -7.66
C ASP A 90 -23.67 -7.24 -6.50
N GLN A 91 -22.49 -7.58 -5.97
CA GLN A 91 -21.85 -6.86 -4.86
C GLN A 91 -20.92 -5.77 -5.41
N ASN A 92 -20.99 -4.57 -4.85
CA ASN A 92 -19.98 -3.52 -5.07
C ASN A 92 -18.66 -3.81 -4.32
N ASP A 93 -18.69 -4.75 -3.36
CA ASP A 93 -17.52 -5.10 -2.56
C ASP A 93 -16.70 -6.21 -3.21
N LEU A 94 -15.43 -5.91 -3.46
CA LEU A 94 -14.46 -6.82 -4.06
C LEU A 94 -13.77 -7.66 -2.96
N PRO A 95 -13.66 -8.98 -3.11
CA PRO A 95 -13.10 -9.83 -2.06
C PRO A 95 -11.60 -9.59 -1.88
N LEU A 96 -11.17 -9.45 -0.63
CA LEU A 96 -9.75 -9.55 -0.24
C LEU A 96 -9.41 -10.95 0.33
N ALA A 97 -10.44 -11.66 0.77
CA ALA A 97 -10.43 -13.05 1.17
C ALA A 97 -11.77 -13.67 0.78
N PHE A 98 -11.77 -14.93 0.39
CA PHE A 98 -13.00 -15.67 0.15
C PHE A 98 -13.66 -16.08 1.48
N PRO A 99 -14.97 -16.39 1.51
CA PRO A 99 -15.67 -16.86 2.70
C PRO A 99 -15.04 -18.06 3.41
N ASN A 100 -14.25 -18.86 2.69
CA ASN A 100 -13.48 -19.99 3.20
C ASN A 100 -12.14 -19.59 3.88
N GLY A 101 -11.82 -18.30 3.94
CA GLY A 101 -10.59 -17.75 4.51
C GLY A 101 -9.37 -17.76 3.58
N SER A 102 -9.51 -18.27 2.35
CA SER A 102 -8.41 -18.25 1.37
C SER A 102 -8.26 -16.87 0.73
N THR A 103 -7.01 -16.45 0.49
CA THR A 103 -6.69 -15.20 -0.19
C THR A 103 -6.68 -15.42 -1.72
N PRO A 104 -7.35 -14.56 -2.51
CA PRO A 104 -7.29 -14.61 -3.96
C PRO A 104 -5.86 -14.45 -4.46
N ILE A 105 -5.41 -15.36 -5.33
CA ILE A 105 -4.08 -15.28 -5.94
C ILE A 105 -4.16 -14.36 -7.15
N ALA A 106 -3.32 -13.33 -7.19
CA ALA A 106 -3.24 -12.44 -8.34
C ALA A 106 -2.85 -13.22 -9.60
N CYS A 107 -3.63 -13.09 -10.67
CA CYS A 107 -3.35 -13.72 -11.97
C CYS A 107 -2.90 -12.71 -13.03
N GLY A 108 -2.96 -11.41 -12.75
CA GLY A 108 -2.47 -10.37 -13.64
C GLY A 108 -2.12 -9.07 -12.91
N LEU A 109 -1.13 -8.36 -13.44
CA LEU A 109 -0.73 -7.03 -13.03
C LEU A 109 -0.65 -6.14 -14.27
N THR A 110 -1.36 -5.03 -14.26
CA THR A 110 -1.33 -4.04 -15.34
C THR A 110 -0.83 -2.72 -14.76
N VAL A 111 0.27 -2.20 -15.31
CA VAL A 111 0.79 -0.87 -14.97
C VAL A 111 0.41 0.06 -16.12
N PHE A 112 -0.26 1.16 -15.81
CA PHE A 112 -0.71 2.12 -16.81
C PHE A 112 -0.53 3.54 -16.28
N SER A 113 -0.32 4.50 -17.17
CA SER A 113 -0.51 5.91 -16.85
C SER A 113 -1.84 6.35 -17.44
N GLY A 114 -2.62 7.22 -16.78
CA GLY A 114 -3.95 7.62 -17.23
C GLY A 114 -5.04 7.33 -16.20
N SER A 115 -6.29 7.55 -16.56
CA SER A 115 -7.43 7.42 -15.63
C SER A 115 -7.78 5.97 -15.30
N ASN A 116 -7.53 5.02 -16.21
CA ASN A 116 -7.74 3.59 -15.99
C ASN A 116 -6.96 2.75 -17.04
N GLN A 117 -6.95 1.44 -16.84
CA GLN A 117 -6.28 0.47 -17.72
C GLN A 117 -6.78 0.46 -19.17
N TYR A 118 -8.00 0.93 -19.42
CA TYR A 118 -8.62 0.98 -20.76
C TYR A 118 -8.38 2.31 -21.48
N ALA A 119 -7.88 3.32 -20.77
CA ALA A 119 -7.54 4.64 -21.30
C ALA A 119 -6.11 5.03 -20.92
N PRO A 120 -5.09 4.27 -21.36
CA PRO A 120 -3.71 4.58 -21.06
C PRO A 120 -3.28 5.88 -21.76
N CYS A 121 -2.49 6.68 -21.07
CA CYS A 121 -1.83 7.86 -21.59
C CYS A 121 -0.31 7.70 -21.50
N VAL A 122 0.43 8.58 -22.18
CA VAL A 122 1.89 8.56 -22.12
C VAL A 122 2.32 8.90 -20.68
N PRO A 123 3.08 8.03 -19.99
CA PRO A 123 3.58 8.32 -18.65
C PRO A 123 4.41 9.59 -18.68
N LYS A 124 4.02 10.56 -17.85
CA LYS A 124 4.81 11.77 -17.67
C LYS A 124 6.02 11.40 -16.79
N PRO A 125 7.26 11.73 -17.21
CA PRO A 125 8.43 11.54 -16.36
C PRO A 125 8.19 12.27 -15.04
N ILE A 126 8.18 11.52 -13.95
CA ILE A 126 7.98 12.13 -12.65
C ILE A 126 9.31 12.78 -12.25
N LYS A 127 9.33 14.10 -12.11
CA LYS A 127 10.48 14.85 -11.59
C LYS A 127 10.67 14.68 -10.06
N CYS A 128 9.97 13.72 -9.45
CA CYS A 128 10.04 13.52 -8.01
C CYS A 128 11.13 12.53 -7.65
N ASP A 129 11.68 12.69 -6.46
CA ASP A 129 12.67 11.79 -5.86
C ASP A 129 11.98 10.50 -5.36
N TYR A 130 11.18 9.86 -6.24
CA TYR A 130 10.49 8.62 -5.93
C TYR A 130 11.52 7.52 -5.71
N GLY A 131 11.46 6.87 -4.55
CA GLY A 131 12.48 5.88 -4.18
C GLY A 131 13.61 6.46 -3.32
N GLU A 132 13.63 7.76 -3.04
CA GLU A 132 14.65 8.37 -2.18
C GLU A 132 14.69 7.68 -0.81
N ILE A 133 15.90 7.31 -0.40
CA ILE A 133 16.15 6.75 0.94
C ILE A 133 16.13 7.89 1.96
N VAL A 134 15.38 7.69 3.04
CA VAL A 134 15.33 8.61 4.18
C VAL A 134 15.99 7.94 5.39
N ASN A 135 17.21 8.33 5.71
CA ASN A 135 17.86 7.83 6.92
C ASN A 135 17.31 8.56 8.14
N VAL A 136 16.76 7.81 9.09
CA VAL A 136 16.12 8.33 10.30
C VAL A 136 16.97 7.93 11.49
N HIS A 137 17.56 8.90 12.16
CA HIS A 137 18.33 8.68 13.37
C HIS A 137 17.52 9.15 14.58
N ILE A 138 17.19 8.22 15.47
CA ILE A 138 16.42 8.47 16.69
C ILE A 138 17.37 8.36 17.88
N TYR A 139 17.49 9.44 18.65
CA TYR A 139 18.27 9.58 19.87
C TYR A 139 17.34 9.83 21.07
N PRO A 140 17.80 9.64 22.33
CA PRO A 140 16.96 9.82 23.52
C PRO A 140 16.30 11.21 23.70
N SER A 141 16.71 12.23 22.95
CA SER A 141 16.11 13.58 23.03
C SER A 141 16.15 14.34 21.70
N ALA A 142 16.38 13.63 20.58
CA ALA A 142 16.48 14.23 19.27
C ALA A 142 16.15 13.18 18.20
N ALA A 143 15.58 13.62 17.08
CA ALA A 143 15.49 12.79 15.90
C ALA A 143 15.81 13.62 14.66
N THR A 144 16.59 13.03 13.76
CA THR A 144 17.03 13.65 12.51
C THR A 144 16.68 12.74 11.35
N LEU A 145 16.00 13.29 10.36
CA LEU A 145 15.71 12.65 9.08
C LEU A 145 16.62 13.25 8.02
N LEU A 146 17.23 12.40 7.21
CA LEU A 146 18.16 12.77 6.14
C LEU A 146 17.63 12.23 4.82
N PHE A 147 17.24 13.14 3.93
CA PHE A 147 16.83 12.87 2.55
C PHE A 147 18.08 12.76 1.69
N CYS A 148 18.47 11.54 1.33
CA CYS A 148 19.79 11.24 0.75
C CYS A 148 20.05 11.89 -0.62
N ASP A 149 19.05 11.90 -1.49
CA ASP A 149 19.17 12.39 -2.87
C ASP A 149 19.06 13.92 -2.91
N LYS A 150 18.13 14.47 -2.13
CA LYS A 150 17.96 15.92 -1.93
C LYS A 150 19.09 16.57 -1.15
N LYS A 151 19.84 15.77 -0.38
CA LYS A 151 20.83 16.25 0.61
C LYS A 151 20.23 17.26 1.58
N ALA A 152 18.99 16.99 1.98
CA ALA A 152 18.22 17.82 2.91
C ALA A 152 18.01 17.08 4.22
N SER A 153 17.72 17.83 5.28
CA SER A 153 17.40 17.24 6.59
C SER A 153 16.14 17.81 7.21
N LEU A 154 15.58 17.09 8.16
CA LEU A 154 14.44 17.52 8.97
C LEU A 154 14.66 17.03 10.39
N GLU A 155 14.53 17.91 11.37
CA GLU A 155 14.71 17.56 12.77
C GLU A 155 13.53 18.00 13.63
N LEU A 156 13.33 17.27 14.73
CA LEU A 156 12.43 17.71 15.79
C LEU A 156 12.91 19.07 16.35
N GLY A 157 11.96 19.93 16.75
CA GLY A 157 12.24 21.27 17.26
C GLY A 157 12.56 22.33 16.20
N TRP A 158 12.58 21.99 14.91
CA TRP A 158 12.74 22.99 13.85
C TRP A 158 11.52 23.90 13.71
N THR A 159 11.75 25.12 13.24
CA THR A 159 10.68 26.05 12.85
C THR A 159 10.13 25.71 11.45
N PRO A 160 8.90 26.13 11.12
CA PRO A 160 8.37 26.00 9.76
C PRO A 160 9.29 26.57 8.69
N GLN A 161 9.98 27.68 8.97
CA GLN A 161 10.92 28.29 8.04
C GLN A 161 12.13 27.39 7.76
N GLN A 162 12.67 26.74 8.80
CA GLN A 162 13.77 25.77 8.64
C GLN A 162 13.32 24.56 7.84
N VAL A 163 12.12 24.02 8.13
CA VAL A 163 11.55 22.90 7.39
C VAL A 163 11.37 23.27 5.90
N ILE A 164 10.71 24.40 5.61
CA ILE A 164 10.45 24.84 4.24
C ILE A 164 11.75 25.13 3.48
N SER A 165 12.73 25.73 4.15
CA SER A 165 14.04 26.01 3.56
C SER A 165 14.82 24.74 3.23
N SER A 166 14.58 23.64 3.95
CA SER A 166 15.31 22.38 3.78
C SER A 166 14.62 21.45 2.79
N ILE A 167 13.34 21.15 2.99
CA ILE A 167 12.61 20.12 2.23
C ILE A 167 11.55 20.70 1.27
N GLY A 168 11.41 22.03 1.22
CA GLY A 168 10.48 22.73 0.33
C GLY A 168 9.11 23.03 0.94
N GLN A 169 8.25 23.63 0.13
CA GLN A 169 6.90 24.01 0.55
C GLN A 169 6.01 22.77 0.71
N PRO A 170 5.13 22.73 1.73
CA PRO A 170 4.16 21.66 1.85
C PRO A 170 3.12 21.72 0.73
N ILE A 171 2.54 20.58 0.38
CA ILE A 171 1.43 20.52 -0.59
C ILE A 171 0.14 21.04 0.06
N SER A 172 -0.08 20.72 1.32
CA SER A 172 -1.24 21.20 2.08
C SER A 172 -0.90 21.43 3.55
N VAL A 173 -1.73 22.24 4.20
CA VAL A 173 -1.63 22.57 5.62
C VAL A 173 -2.96 22.26 6.28
N PHE A 174 -2.94 21.50 7.36
CA PHE A 174 -4.14 21.11 8.11
C PHE A 174 -4.04 21.56 9.56
N ARG A 175 -5.05 22.26 10.07
CA ARG A 175 -5.08 22.68 11.49
C ARG A 175 -5.97 21.75 12.29
N LYS A 176 -5.49 21.30 13.45
CA LYS A 176 -6.25 20.39 14.31
C LYS A 176 -7.56 21.02 14.83
N ALA A 177 -7.59 22.34 14.97
CA ALA A 177 -8.81 23.08 15.32
C ALA A 177 -9.91 22.98 14.26
N GLU A 178 -9.57 22.57 13.03
CA GLU A 178 -10.48 22.38 11.90
C GLU A 178 -10.89 20.91 11.73
N ASP A 179 -10.46 20.01 12.62
CA ASP A 179 -10.79 18.58 12.58
C ASP A 179 -12.27 18.34 12.93
N PRO A 180 -13.08 17.77 12.00
CA PRO A 180 -14.49 17.47 12.24
C PRO A 180 -14.70 16.32 13.24
N ASN A 181 -13.67 15.54 13.59
CA ASN A 181 -13.74 14.45 14.56
C ASN A 181 -13.21 14.89 15.96
N PRO A 182 -14.10 15.22 16.92
CA PRO A 182 -13.70 15.75 18.23
C PRO A 182 -13.08 14.72 19.19
N GLY A 183 -12.91 13.45 18.77
CA GLY A 183 -12.46 12.34 19.62
C GLY A 183 -11.05 12.48 20.23
N SER A 184 -10.23 13.42 19.73
CA SER A 184 -8.91 13.74 20.29
C SER A 184 -8.86 15.05 21.08
N VAL A 185 -9.97 15.80 21.14
CA VAL A 185 -10.04 17.10 21.82
C VAL A 185 -10.37 16.87 23.30
N VAL A 186 -9.42 16.26 24.01
CA VAL A 186 -9.39 16.38 25.47
C VAL A 186 -9.24 17.87 25.77
N MET A 187 -10.09 18.37 26.67
CA MET A 187 -10.19 19.75 27.16
C MET A 187 -8.87 20.25 27.78
N ARG A 188 -7.84 20.40 26.95
CA ARG A 188 -6.62 21.17 27.18
C ARG A 188 -6.64 22.23 26.10
N GLU A 189 -6.48 23.48 26.55
CA GLU A 189 -6.38 24.74 25.81
C GLU A 189 -6.24 24.59 24.30
N ARG A 190 -6.96 25.39 23.49
CA ARG A 190 -6.84 25.43 22.02
C ARG A 190 -5.37 25.50 21.58
N VAL A 191 -4.72 24.35 21.44
CA VAL A 191 -3.33 24.25 21.01
C VAL A 191 -3.39 24.48 19.51
N ASN A 192 -2.76 25.54 19.03
CA ASN A 192 -2.62 25.83 17.59
C ASN A 192 -1.65 24.81 16.94
N GLU A 193 -1.97 23.52 17.05
CA GLU A 193 -1.26 22.45 16.35
C GLU A 193 -1.75 22.38 14.91
N TYR A 194 -0.81 22.20 14.00
CA TYR A 194 -1.09 22.07 12.59
C TYR A 194 -0.05 21.19 11.91
N PHE A 195 -0.43 20.64 10.78
CA PHE A 195 0.39 19.78 9.95
C PHE A 195 0.78 20.50 8.67
N HIS A 196 2.02 20.30 8.27
CA HIS A 196 2.46 20.44 6.89
C HIS A 196 2.51 19.05 6.28
N ASN A 197 1.73 18.84 5.23
CA ASN A 197 1.64 17.54 4.58
C ASN A 197 2.56 17.54 3.35
N TYR A 198 3.43 16.52 3.28
CA TYR A 198 4.32 16.27 2.16
C TYR A 198 4.02 14.91 1.52
N PRO A 199 2.84 14.74 0.85
CA PRO A 199 2.49 13.53 0.11
C PRO A 199 3.60 13.00 -0.79
N HIS A 200 4.28 13.90 -1.49
CA HIS A 200 5.36 13.58 -2.42
C HIS A 200 6.63 13.03 -1.75
N LEU A 201 6.83 13.29 -0.44
CA LEU A 201 7.93 12.76 0.38
C LEU A 201 7.49 11.59 1.28
N GLY A 202 6.20 11.25 1.25
CA GLY A 202 5.64 10.23 2.12
C GLY A 202 5.65 10.60 3.60
N CYS A 203 5.54 11.89 3.94
CA CYS A 203 5.56 12.31 5.35
C CYS A 203 4.63 13.48 5.70
N ASP A 204 4.29 13.56 6.98
CA ASP A 204 3.58 14.67 7.60
C ASP A 204 4.42 15.26 8.73
N VAL A 205 4.43 16.59 8.86
CA VAL A 205 5.18 17.32 9.89
C VAL A 205 4.21 18.13 10.73
N MET A 206 4.06 17.76 12.00
CA MET A 206 3.23 18.47 12.97
C MET A 206 4.04 19.52 13.72
N TYR A 207 3.46 20.70 13.89
CA TYR A 207 4.00 21.78 14.70
C TYR A 207 3.16 21.94 15.96
N ASN A 208 3.82 22.20 17.09
CA ASN A 208 3.17 22.60 18.33
C ASN A 208 2.78 24.10 18.31
N SER A 209 2.17 24.56 19.40
CA SER A 209 1.78 25.97 19.59
C SER A 209 2.93 26.97 19.55
N LEU A 210 4.19 26.52 19.73
CA LEU A 210 5.39 27.35 19.62
C LEU A 210 5.97 27.37 18.21
N HIS A 211 5.26 26.82 17.21
CA HIS A 211 5.73 26.66 15.84
C HIS A 211 7.04 25.87 15.77
N LYS A 212 7.08 24.75 16.51
CA LYS A 212 8.22 23.83 16.53
C LYS A 212 7.76 22.44 16.13
N VAL A 213 8.55 21.76 15.29
CA VAL A 213 8.26 20.38 14.87
C VAL A 213 8.20 19.50 16.11
N SER A 214 7.02 18.96 16.40
CA SER A 214 6.76 18.10 17.57
C SER A 214 6.46 16.65 17.21
N LYS A 215 6.09 16.41 15.95
CA LYS A 215 5.82 15.07 15.44
C LYS A 215 6.11 14.99 13.95
N ILE A 216 6.68 13.87 13.53
CA ILE A 216 6.89 13.52 12.12
C ILE A 216 6.26 12.15 11.89
N ILE A 217 5.44 12.02 10.85
CA ILE A 217 4.79 10.76 10.46
C ILE A 217 5.34 10.34 9.12
N LEU A 218 5.90 9.14 9.02
CA LEU A 218 6.39 8.53 7.79
C LEU A 218 5.39 7.48 7.31
N ARG A 219 4.95 7.57 6.06
CA ARG A 219 3.93 6.71 5.45
C ARG A 219 4.59 5.64 4.59
N THR A 220 4.23 4.38 4.81
CA THR A 220 4.76 3.26 4.01
C THR A 220 4.03 3.07 2.69
N ASN A 221 2.89 3.73 2.52
CA ASN A 221 1.98 3.54 1.39
C ASN A 221 1.65 2.04 1.17
N VAL A 222 1.35 1.33 2.25
CA VAL A 222 1.04 -0.11 2.21
C VAL A 222 -0.39 -0.36 1.71
N LEU A 223 -0.55 -1.39 0.88
CA LEU A 223 -1.86 -1.86 0.44
C LEU A 223 -2.71 -2.29 1.63
N GLY A 224 -3.99 -1.91 1.64
CA GLY A 224 -4.91 -2.21 2.73
C GLY A 224 -4.86 -1.22 3.90
N HIS A 225 -4.25 -0.06 3.72
CA HIS A 225 -4.44 1.12 4.57
C HIS A 225 -5.42 2.11 3.92
N PRO A 226 -6.30 2.80 4.67
CA PRO A 226 -7.26 3.76 4.10
C PRO A 226 -6.63 4.89 3.26
N GLU A 227 -5.39 5.26 3.58
CA GLU A 227 -4.64 6.30 2.88
C GLU A 227 -3.74 5.76 1.74
N PHE A 228 -3.93 4.50 1.32
CA PHE A 228 -3.17 3.94 0.20
C PHE A 228 -3.35 4.81 -1.06
N GLY A 229 -2.24 5.13 -1.72
CA GLY A 229 -2.22 6.01 -2.89
C GLY A 229 -2.28 7.51 -2.56
N THR A 230 -2.54 7.90 -1.31
CA THR A 230 -2.56 9.33 -0.91
C THR A 230 -1.15 9.89 -0.75
N TYR A 231 -0.19 9.06 -0.34
CA TYR A 231 1.20 9.42 -0.11
C TYR A 231 2.13 8.55 -0.97
N HIS A 232 3.26 9.11 -1.41
CA HIS A 232 4.37 8.30 -1.86
C HIS A 232 4.91 7.45 -0.71
N LYS A 233 5.47 6.28 -1.03
CA LYS A 233 6.16 5.45 -0.05
C LYS A 233 7.41 6.17 0.46
N SER A 234 7.49 6.40 1.76
CA SER A 234 8.73 6.83 2.40
C SER A 234 9.67 5.63 2.55
N ASN A 235 10.79 5.62 1.84
CA ASN A 235 11.78 4.52 1.89
C ASN A 235 12.76 4.74 3.04
N PHE A 236 12.22 4.76 4.26
CA PHE A 236 13.01 5.06 5.44
C PHE A 236 13.96 3.92 5.82
N ARG A 237 15.04 4.28 6.50
CA ARG A 237 15.89 3.37 7.27
C ARG A 237 16.06 3.95 8.65
N ILE A 238 15.42 3.34 9.64
CA ILE A 238 15.44 3.83 11.01
C ILE A 238 16.59 3.19 11.78
N TYR A 239 17.36 4.05 12.43
CA TYR A 239 18.45 3.73 13.33
C TYR A 239 18.11 4.28 14.71
N ILE A 240 17.99 3.41 15.70
CA ILE A 240 17.67 3.80 17.08
C ILE A 240 18.97 3.73 17.90
N HIS A 241 19.35 4.84 18.52
CA HIS A 241 20.60 5.00 19.29
C HIS A 241 20.30 5.03 20.79
N THR A 242 21.15 4.39 21.60
CA THR A 242 20.99 4.38 23.08
C THR A 242 21.67 5.56 23.76
N VAL A 243 22.69 6.15 23.13
CA VAL A 243 23.50 7.25 23.67
C VAL A 243 23.51 8.43 22.69
N PRO A 244 23.45 9.69 23.16
CA PRO A 244 23.67 10.85 22.29
C PRO A 244 25.14 10.89 21.82
N GLY A 245 25.39 10.91 20.50
CA GLY A 245 26.59 11.60 19.99
C GLY A 245 27.68 10.85 19.19
N THR A 246 27.54 9.59 18.76
CA THR A 246 28.43 9.04 17.69
C THR A 246 27.76 7.93 16.88
N ALA A 247 27.83 8.01 15.55
CA ALA A 247 27.11 7.14 14.60
C ALA A 247 27.60 5.68 14.53
N THR A 248 28.63 5.28 15.29
CA THR A 248 29.38 4.04 15.01
C THR A 248 29.57 3.08 16.21
N ALA A 249 28.97 3.32 17.39
CA ALA A 249 29.19 2.43 18.54
C ALA A 249 27.95 2.02 19.37
N ASP A 250 26.79 2.69 19.26
CA ASP A 250 25.68 2.52 20.23
C ASP A 250 24.28 2.43 19.56
N VAL A 251 24.14 1.54 18.58
CA VAL A 251 22.87 1.30 17.87
C VAL A 251 22.06 0.22 18.59
N LEU A 252 20.91 0.60 19.17
CA LEU A 252 19.93 -0.33 19.75
C LEU A 252 19.28 -1.20 18.67
N CYS A 253 19.00 -0.60 17.52
CA CYS A 253 18.38 -1.27 16.39
C CYS A 253 18.83 -0.61 15.10
N GLU A 254 19.34 -1.42 14.18
CA GLU A 254 19.79 -0.97 12.88
C GLU A 254 18.74 -1.30 11.81
N SER A 255 18.42 -0.30 10.99
CA SER A 255 17.76 -0.45 9.70
C SER A 255 16.33 -1.02 9.69
N ILE A 256 15.44 -0.54 10.58
CA ILE A 256 14.00 -0.81 10.36
C ILE A 256 13.57 -0.11 9.07
N THR A 257 13.04 -0.87 8.11
CA THR A 257 12.57 -0.39 6.81
C THR A 257 11.06 -0.53 6.68
N PRO A 258 10.41 0.07 5.66
CA PRO A 258 8.99 -0.13 5.40
C PRO A 258 8.58 -1.59 5.20
N GLU A 259 9.48 -2.45 4.74
CA GLU A 259 9.26 -3.88 4.51
C GLU A 259 9.44 -4.72 5.78
N THR A 260 10.01 -4.14 6.84
CA THR A 260 10.24 -4.86 8.09
C THR A 260 8.90 -5.14 8.76
N THR A 261 8.62 -6.39 9.08
CA THR A 261 7.36 -6.78 9.76
C THR A 261 7.43 -6.45 11.25
N TRP A 262 6.27 -6.35 11.89
CA TRP A 262 6.18 -6.13 13.33
C TRP A 262 6.90 -7.22 14.13
N GLU A 263 6.79 -8.48 13.72
CA GLU A 263 7.50 -9.60 14.35
C GLU A 263 9.02 -9.41 14.29
N GLN A 264 9.54 -8.96 13.15
CA GLN A 264 10.97 -8.66 12.97
C GLN A 264 11.40 -7.49 13.86
N ILE A 265 10.59 -6.43 13.98
CA ILE A 265 10.87 -5.29 14.87
C ILE A 265 10.91 -5.75 16.33
N GLN A 266 9.94 -6.57 16.76
CA GLN A 266 9.92 -7.11 18.12
C GLN A 266 11.19 -7.91 18.43
N LYS A 267 11.66 -8.71 17.47
CA LYS A 267 12.91 -9.46 17.59
C LYS A 267 14.13 -8.54 17.64
N SER A 268 14.22 -7.57 16.72
CA SER A 268 15.36 -6.63 16.65
C SER A 268 15.47 -5.76 17.89
N LEU A 269 14.35 -5.38 18.50
CA LEU A 269 14.30 -4.59 19.74
C LEU A 269 14.32 -5.46 21.01
N SER A 270 14.50 -6.78 20.89
CA SER A 270 14.50 -7.73 22.03
C SER A 270 13.27 -7.59 22.95
N ILE A 271 12.11 -7.32 22.37
CA ILE A 271 10.86 -7.12 23.11
C ILE A 271 10.35 -8.47 23.61
N SER A 272 10.56 -8.73 24.90
CA SER A 272 10.23 -9.99 25.56
C SER A 272 8.82 -10.02 26.18
N SER A 273 8.14 -8.87 26.25
CA SER A 273 6.80 -8.73 26.82
C SER A 273 5.74 -8.40 25.75
N LYS A 274 4.49 -8.85 25.96
CA LYS A 274 3.37 -8.47 25.09
C LYS A 274 3.01 -6.99 25.32
N LEU A 275 3.51 -6.11 24.46
CA LEU A 275 3.07 -4.73 24.39
C LEU A 275 1.59 -4.68 23.97
N ARG A 276 0.78 -3.89 24.69
CA ARG A 276 -0.61 -3.64 24.29
C ARG A 276 -0.65 -2.48 23.31
N PRO A 277 -1.19 -2.67 22.10
CA PRO A 277 -1.34 -1.57 21.15
C PRO A 277 -2.51 -0.66 21.52
N VAL A 278 -2.44 0.58 21.06
CA VAL A 278 -3.61 1.44 20.90
C VAL A 278 -4.28 1.09 19.57
N ILE A 279 -5.58 0.81 19.59
CA ILE A 279 -6.33 0.48 18.37
C ILE A 279 -6.69 1.78 17.67
N HIS A 280 -6.27 1.92 16.42
CA HIS A 280 -6.65 3.02 15.56
C HIS A 280 -7.71 2.52 14.57
N ASP A 281 -8.93 3.03 14.74
CA ASP A 281 -10.05 2.75 13.86
C ASP A 281 -10.47 4.06 13.19
N SER A 282 -10.49 4.05 11.86
CA SER A 282 -10.95 5.19 11.05
C SER A 282 -12.42 5.54 11.27
N GLY A 283 -13.18 4.69 12.00
CA GLY A 283 -14.49 5.02 12.59
C GLY A 283 -15.64 5.15 11.60
N LEU A 284 -15.34 5.22 10.30
CA LEU A 284 -16.34 5.34 9.24
C LEU A 284 -16.88 3.98 8.78
N GLY A 285 -16.23 2.86 9.14
CA GLY A 285 -16.66 1.51 8.73
C GLY A 285 -16.62 1.25 7.21
N LEU A 286 -16.21 2.24 6.42
CA LEU A 286 -16.16 2.20 4.95
C LEU A 286 -14.95 1.43 4.41
N HIS A 287 -13.96 1.14 5.25
CA HIS A 287 -12.72 0.54 4.79
C HIS A 287 -12.65 -0.97 5.13
N PRO A 288 -12.53 -1.86 4.12
CA PRO A 288 -12.73 -3.30 4.30
C PRO A 288 -11.61 -4.01 5.08
N PHE A 289 -10.49 -3.33 5.34
CA PHE A 289 -9.30 -3.91 5.96
C PHE A 289 -9.29 -3.77 7.51
N GLY A 290 -10.25 -3.05 8.08
CA GLY A 290 -10.42 -2.86 9.52
C GLY A 290 -9.37 -1.96 10.18
N SER A 291 -9.30 -2.01 11.51
CA SER A 291 -8.42 -1.18 12.35
C SER A 291 -6.94 -1.55 12.24
N SER A 292 -6.06 -0.55 12.44
CA SER A 292 -4.62 -0.72 12.66
C SER A 292 -4.28 -0.67 14.16
N TYR A 293 -3.05 -1.06 14.49
CA TYR A 293 -2.54 -1.18 15.85
C TYR A 293 -1.28 -0.34 16.04
N CYS A 294 -1.32 0.62 16.95
CA CYS A 294 -0.19 1.50 17.24
C CYS A 294 0.60 0.98 18.45
N TYR A 295 1.88 0.65 18.25
CA TYR A 295 2.81 0.17 19.27
C TYR A 295 3.91 1.20 19.52
N ALA A 296 4.25 1.47 20.78
CA ALA A 296 5.36 2.34 21.17
C ALA A 296 6.43 1.53 21.93
N PRO A 297 7.26 0.74 21.23
CA PRO A 297 8.25 -0.13 21.88
C PRO A 297 9.47 0.61 22.41
N VAL A 298 9.73 1.81 21.89
CA VAL A 298 10.79 2.71 22.33
C VAL A 298 10.16 4.07 22.63
N PRO A 299 10.75 4.87 23.55
CA PRO A 299 10.31 6.24 23.75
C PRO A 299 10.28 7.00 22.42
N ASP A 300 9.28 7.85 22.26
CA ASP A 300 9.21 8.80 21.16
C ASP A 300 9.11 8.24 19.74
N CYS A 301 8.90 6.92 19.57
CA CYS A 301 8.64 6.30 18.27
C CYS A 301 7.52 5.27 18.35
N ILE A 302 6.54 5.44 17.47
CA ILE A 302 5.30 4.67 17.42
C ILE A 302 5.21 4.02 16.04
N PHE A 303 4.98 2.71 16.02
CA PHE A 303 4.74 1.93 14.81
C PHE A 303 3.26 1.64 14.67
N GLU A 304 2.65 2.08 13.59
CA GLU A 304 1.31 1.68 13.20
C GLU A 304 1.38 0.42 12.34
N VAL A 305 0.71 -0.63 12.77
CA VAL A 305 0.82 -1.98 12.21
C VAL A 305 -0.57 -2.46 11.77
N LEU A 306 -0.65 -2.98 10.55
CA LEU A 306 -1.86 -3.64 10.04
C LEU A 306 -2.06 -5.03 10.66
N LYS A 307 -3.26 -5.60 10.52
CA LYS A 307 -3.59 -6.95 11.02
C LYS A 307 -2.67 -8.06 10.50
N ASN A 308 -2.11 -7.88 9.30
CA ASN A 308 -1.18 -8.83 8.68
C ASN A 308 0.29 -8.63 9.11
N GLY A 309 0.57 -7.73 10.06
CA GLY A 309 1.89 -7.50 10.63
C GLY A 309 2.79 -6.54 9.84
N TYR A 310 2.30 -5.96 8.74
CA TYR A 310 3.04 -4.95 7.97
C TYR A 310 2.85 -3.55 8.55
N LEU A 311 3.87 -2.70 8.38
CA LEU A 311 3.83 -1.30 8.81
C LEU A 311 2.96 -0.46 7.89
N ALA A 312 2.07 0.34 8.47
CA ALA A 312 1.32 1.39 7.79
C ALA A 312 2.01 2.76 7.91
N SER A 313 2.50 3.07 9.10
CA SER A 313 3.23 4.31 9.36
C SER A 313 4.20 4.18 10.53
N VAL A 314 5.17 5.09 10.57
CA VAL A 314 6.04 5.29 11.74
C VAL A 314 5.92 6.75 12.17
N THR A 315 5.56 6.97 13.43
CA THR A 315 5.42 8.29 14.02
C THR A 315 6.52 8.55 15.02
N ILE A 316 7.28 9.62 14.82
CA ILE A 316 8.35 10.07 15.70
C ILE A 316 7.84 11.31 16.41
N VAL A 317 7.92 11.37 17.74
CA VAL A 317 7.43 12.50 18.54
C VAL A 317 8.55 13.14 19.33
N GLN A 318 8.36 14.39 19.73
CA GLN A 318 9.15 15.04 20.76
C GLN A 318 8.27 15.12 22.01
N THR A 319 8.64 14.40 23.08
CA THR A 319 8.00 14.55 24.40
C THR A 319 8.51 15.76 25.16
#